data_AF-A0A7G7W510-F1
#
_entry.id   AF-A0A7G7W510-F1
#
_cell.length_a   1.000
_cell.length_b   1.000
_cell.length_c   1.000
_cell.angle_alpha   90.00
_cell.angle_beta   90.00
_cell.angle_gamma   90.00
#
_symmetry.space_group_name_H-M   'P 1'
#
loop_
_entity.id
_entity.type
_entity.pdbx_description
1 polymer ?
#
loop_
_entity_poly.entity_id
_entity_poly.type
_entity_poly.pdbx_seq_one_letter_code
_entity_poly.pdbx_strand_id
1 'polypeptide(L)'
;MKPIASPKTAAKPVSWWALLPGIFLFLSFWSLFFSEWLTIGIIADPATIGSYSFGSEAMLAEGGQHYRTANTYATSALLAWVLLLPAGLAFVQAMRRRTPVRALLAYGILSVTLTVLPLLNSL
;
A
#
# COMPACT_ATOMS: atom_id res chain seq x y z
N MET A 1 -28.72 -44.44 14.16
CA MET A 1 -27.31 -44.21 13.76
C MET A 1 -26.94 -42.78 14.16
N LYS A 2 -25.96 -42.58 15.04
CA LYS A 2 -25.46 -41.23 15.40
C LYS A 2 -24.47 -40.78 14.33
N PRO A 3 -24.61 -39.58 13.74
CA PRO A 3 -23.64 -39.07 12.78
C PRO A 3 -22.31 -38.84 13.49
N ILE A 4 -21.26 -39.52 13.01
CA ILE A 4 -19.88 -39.29 13.45
C ILE A 4 -19.49 -37.91 12.91
N ALA A 5 -19.43 -36.91 13.79
CA ALA A 5 -18.96 -35.59 13.42
C ALA A 5 -17.53 -35.71 12.88
N SER A 6 -17.33 -35.39 11.60
CA SER A 6 -16.01 -35.36 10.99
C SER A 6 -15.13 -34.39 11.77
N PRO A 7 -13.90 -34.77 12.17
CA PRO A 7 -13.04 -33.91 12.97
C PRO A 7 -12.78 -32.62 12.18
N LYS A 8 -13.24 -31.48 12.70
CA LYS A 8 -12.83 -30.16 12.20
C LYS A 8 -11.32 -30.08 12.37
N THR A 9 -10.58 -30.31 11.30
CA THR A 9 -9.13 -30.14 11.24
C THR A 9 -8.84 -28.69 11.56
N ALA A 10 -8.40 -28.42 12.79
CA ALA A 10 -8.03 -27.08 13.21
C ALA A 10 -6.87 -26.61 12.31
N ALA A 11 -7.10 -25.55 11.53
CA ALA A 11 -6.08 -25.00 10.66
C ALA A 11 -4.88 -24.59 11.49
N LYS A 12 -3.67 -25.00 11.07
CA LYS A 12 -2.44 -24.63 11.76
C LYS A 12 -2.28 -23.11 11.76
N PRO A 13 -1.83 -22.51 12.87
CA PRO A 13 -1.57 -21.09 12.94
C PRO A 13 -0.44 -20.71 11.96
N VAL A 14 -0.57 -19.52 11.38
CA VAL A 14 0.42 -18.97 10.46
C VAL A 14 1.66 -18.53 11.23
N SER A 15 2.83 -18.93 10.73
CA SER A 15 4.12 -18.47 11.23
C SER A 15 4.31 -16.97 10.97
N TRP A 16 4.96 -16.26 11.89
CA TRP A 16 5.20 -14.82 11.74
C TRP A 16 6.11 -14.51 10.55
N TRP A 17 7.04 -15.41 10.25
CA TRP A 17 7.90 -15.34 9.08
C TRP A 17 7.12 -15.28 7.76
N ALA A 18 5.93 -15.86 7.70
CA ALA A 18 5.08 -15.83 6.50
C ALA A 18 4.42 -14.45 6.25
N LEU A 19 4.39 -13.57 7.26
CA LEU A 19 3.83 -12.22 7.13
C LEU A 19 4.90 -11.17 6.79
N LEU A 20 6.19 -11.45 7.07
CA LEU A 20 7.27 -10.48 6.93
C LEU A 20 7.42 -9.90 5.52
N PRO A 21 7.34 -10.69 4.43
CA PRO A 21 7.44 -10.11 3.08
C PRO A 21 6.36 -9.06 2.81
N GLY A 22 5.12 -9.35 3.18
CA GLY A 22 4.01 -8.41 3.02
C GLY A 22 4.13 -7.17 3.91
N ILE A 23 4.58 -7.34 5.16
CA ILE A 23 4.82 -6.22 6.07
C ILE A 23 5.95 -5.33 5.55
N PHE A 24 7.05 -5.92 5.08
CA PHE A 24 8.17 -5.19 4.50
C PHE A 24 7.73 -4.39 3.28
N LEU A 25 6.99 -5.01 2.36
CA LEU A 25 6.48 -4.34 1.17
C LEU A 25 5.53 -3.19 1.54
N PHE A 26 4.57 -3.44 2.44
CA PHE A 26 3.66 -2.43 2.97
C PHE A 26 4.43 -1.22 3.55
N LEU A 27 5.39 -1.46 4.45
CA LEU A 27 6.16 -0.39 5.08
C LEU A 27 6.99 0.38 4.06
N SER A 28 7.58 -0.29 3.07
CA SER A 28 8.38 0.36 2.03
C SER A 28 7.55 1.37 1.23
N PHE A 29 6.38 0.94 0.72
CA PHE A 29 5.49 1.84 -0.03
C PHE A 29 4.87 2.92 0.86
N TRP A 30 4.46 2.55 2.08
CA TRP A 30 3.85 3.50 3.01
C TRP A 30 4.82 4.60 3.41
N SER A 31 6.07 4.26 3.72
CA SER A 31 7.13 5.24 4.00
C SER A 31 7.51 6.08 2.78
N LEU A 32 7.57 5.49 1.59
CA LEU A 32 7.83 6.20 0.34
C LEU A 32 6.79 7.30 0.10
N PHE A 33 5.49 6.94 0.06
CA PHE A 33 4.43 7.91 -0.21
C PHE A 33 4.30 8.97 0.88
N PHE A 34 4.53 8.60 2.14
CA PHE A 34 4.58 9.57 3.23
C PHE A 34 5.72 10.58 3.04
N SER A 35 6.91 10.09 2.70
CA SER A 35 8.10 10.92 2.49
C SER A 35 7.92 11.88 1.31
N GLU A 36 7.35 11.39 0.20
CA GLU A 36 7.03 12.21 -0.97
C GLU A 36 6.02 13.31 -0.64
N TRP A 37 4.91 12.95 0.03
CA TRP A 37 3.92 13.94 0.47
C TRP A 37 4.52 14.98 1.42
N LEU A 38 5.32 14.54 2.40
CA LEU A 38 5.95 15.42 3.35
C LEU A 38 6.92 16.39 2.65
N THR A 39 7.80 15.88 1.79
CA THR A 39 8.87 16.66 1.16
C THR A 39 8.34 17.65 0.13
N ILE A 40 7.41 17.22 -0.73
CA ILE A 40 6.89 18.04 -1.83
C ILE A 40 5.67 18.86 -1.38
N GLY A 41 4.81 18.30 -0.53
CA GLY A 41 3.55 18.92 -0.14
C GLY A 41 3.64 19.83 1.09
N ILE A 42 4.41 19.45 2.10
CA ILE A 42 4.46 20.18 3.39
C ILE A 42 5.74 21.01 3.52
N ILE A 43 6.90 20.39 3.34
CA ILE A 43 8.20 21.07 3.37
C ILE A 43 8.36 21.97 2.14
N ALA A 44 7.80 21.52 1.00
CA ALA A 44 7.93 22.17 -0.30
C ALA A 44 9.40 22.43 -0.67
N ASP A 45 10.25 21.41 -0.50
CA ASP A 45 11.69 21.50 -0.75
C ASP A 45 11.97 21.86 -2.23
N PRO A 46 12.57 23.03 -2.52
CA PRO A 46 12.80 23.47 -3.89
C PRO A 46 13.76 22.55 -4.67
N ALA A 47 14.74 21.94 -3.98
CA ALA A 47 15.70 21.06 -4.64
C ALA A 47 15.04 19.79 -5.15
N THR A 48 14.22 19.15 -4.31
CA THR A 48 13.42 17.97 -4.69
C THR A 48 12.38 18.34 -5.74
N ILE A 49 11.63 19.43 -5.58
CA ILE A 49 10.62 19.84 -6.57
C ILE A 49 11.26 20.09 -7.95
N GLY A 50 12.42 20.73 -7.97
CA GLY A 50 13.17 21.03 -9.20
C GLY A 50 13.65 19.78 -9.95
N SER A 51 13.86 18.64 -9.27
CA SER A 51 14.34 17.41 -9.92
C SER A 51 13.25 16.66 -10.70
N TYR A 52 11.98 16.83 -10.33
CA TYR A 52 10.86 16.06 -10.90
C TYR A 52 10.35 16.57 -12.25
N SER A 53 10.86 17.70 -12.77
CA SER A 53 10.45 18.27 -14.07
C SER A 53 8.93 18.27 -14.30
N PHE A 54 8.16 18.68 -13.27
CA PHE A 54 6.70 18.66 -13.30
C PHE A 54 6.13 19.39 -14.52
N GLY A 55 5.09 18.81 -15.12
CA GLY A 55 4.43 19.35 -16.31
C GLY A 55 5.19 19.16 -17.62
N SER A 56 6.40 18.58 -17.61
CA SER A 56 7.09 18.21 -18.85
C SER A 56 6.35 17.09 -19.59
N GLU A 57 6.40 17.12 -20.92
CA GLU A 57 5.75 16.10 -21.75
C GLU A 57 6.26 14.68 -21.42
N ALA A 58 7.55 14.54 -21.11
CA ALA A 58 8.15 13.26 -20.73
C ALA A 58 7.52 12.70 -19.45
N MET A 59 7.43 13.50 -18.38
CA MET A 59 6.87 13.05 -17.10
C MET A 59 5.36 12.79 -17.20
N LEU A 60 4.65 13.58 -18.00
CA LEU A 60 3.22 13.35 -18.25
C LEU A 60 2.97 12.09 -19.09
N ALA A 61 3.85 11.78 -20.05
CA ALA A 61 3.74 10.58 -20.87
C ALA A 61 4.06 9.30 -20.09
N GLU A 62 5.07 9.34 -19.22
CA GLU A 62 5.49 8.17 -18.44
C GLU A 62 4.64 7.97 -17.18
N GLY A 63 4.36 9.04 -16.45
CA GLY A 63 3.71 8.98 -15.14
C GLY A 63 2.24 9.42 -15.15
N GLY A 64 1.76 10.12 -16.17
CA GLY A 64 0.38 10.59 -16.23
C GLY A 64 0.13 11.90 -15.46
N GLN A 65 -1.16 12.20 -15.22
CA GLN A 65 -1.62 13.53 -14.80
C GLN A 65 -1.15 13.96 -13.42
N HIS A 66 -0.79 13.03 -12.54
CA HIS A 66 -0.31 13.38 -11.21
C HIS A 66 1.04 14.13 -11.23
N TYR A 67 1.83 14.03 -12.31
CA TYR A 67 3.04 14.83 -12.53
C TYR A 67 2.77 16.22 -13.13
N ARG A 68 1.51 16.62 -13.34
CA ARG A 68 1.17 17.91 -13.95
C ARG A 68 1.65 19.10 -13.12
N THR A 69 1.53 19.02 -11.80
CA THR A 69 2.04 20.03 -10.87
C THR A 69 2.57 19.35 -9.62
N ALA A 70 3.48 20.01 -8.91
CA ALA A 70 3.97 19.54 -7.60
C ALA A 70 2.82 19.33 -6.60
N ASN A 71 1.80 20.21 -6.63
CA ASN A 71 0.64 20.09 -5.75
C ASN A 71 -0.23 18.86 -6.08
N THR A 72 -0.46 18.59 -7.37
CA THR A 72 -1.18 17.38 -7.80
C THR A 72 -0.42 16.13 -7.36
N TYR A 73 0.90 16.10 -7.56
CA TYR A 73 1.75 14.99 -7.16
C TYR A 73 1.70 14.74 -5.65
N ALA A 74 1.87 15.79 -4.84
CA ALA A 74 1.80 15.69 -3.38
C ALA A 74 0.43 15.20 -2.90
N THR A 75 -0.66 15.63 -3.55
CA THR A 75 -2.01 15.16 -3.25
C THR A 75 -2.16 13.68 -3.56
N SER A 76 -1.65 13.22 -4.72
CA SER A 76 -1.63 11.80 -5.08
C SER A 76 -0.80 10.97 -4.10
N ALA A 77 0.35 11.46 -3.66
CA ALA A 77 1.18 10.80 -2.65
C ALA A 77 0.45 10.68 -1.30
N LEU A 78 -0.25 11.73 -0.86
CA LEU A 78 -1.10 11.70 0.35
C LEU A 78 -2.21 10.65 0.23
N LEU A 79 -2.94 10.64 -0.89
CA LEU A 79 -4.00 9.67 -1.12
C LEU A 79 -3.44 8.24 -1.12
N ALA A 80 -2.29 8.01 -1.76
CA ALA A 80 -1.63 6.71 -1.78
C ALA A 80 -1.24 6.24 -0.37
N TRP A 81 -0.67 7.13 0.44
CA TRP A 81 -0.33 6.86 1.83
C TRP A 81 -1.56 6.47 2.67
N VAL A 82 -2.66 7.22 2.55
CA VAL A 82 -3.93 6.95 3.26
C VAL A 82 -4.56 5.63 2.80
N LEU A 83 -4.58 5.36 1.49
CA LEU A 83 -5.18 4.15 0.91
C LEU A 83 -4.46 2.86 1.32
N LEU A 84 -3.22 2.94 1.78
CA LEU A 84 -2.47 1.80 2.31
C LEU A 84 -2.84 1.47 3.77
N LEU A 85 -3.45 2.37 4.55
CA LEU A 85 -3.81 2.14 5.96
C LEU A 85 -4.65 0.87 6.19
N PRO A 86 -5.67 0.54 5.36
CA PRO A 86 -6.42 -0.71 5.50
C PRO A 86 -5.54 -1.96 5.42
N ALA A 87 -4.52 -1.97 4.55
CA ALA A 87 -3.57 -3.09 4.47
C ALA A 87 -2.76 -3.22 5.76
N GLY A 88 -2.27 -2.11 6.31
CA GLY A 88 -1.56 -2.09 7.59
C GLY A 88 -2.42 -2.63 8.74
N LEU A 89 -3.68 -2.20 8.83
CA LEU A 89 -4.63 -2.72 9.82
C LEU A 89 -4.87 -4.22 9.65
N ALA A 90 -4.96 -4.71 8.41
CA ALA A 90 -5.13 -6.13 8.13
C ALA A 90 -3.90 -6.94 8.57
N PHE A 91 -2.67 -6.46 8.33
CA PHE A 91 -1.45 -7.11 8.82
C PHE A 91 -1.37 -7.13 10.35
N VAL A 92 -1.72 -6.03 11.03
CA VAL A 92 -1.80 -6.00 12.51
C VAL A 92 -2.78 -7.05 13.02
N GLN A 93 -3.95 -7.18 12.39
CA GLN A 93 -4.93 -8.20 12.76
C GLN A 93 -4.43 -9.63 12.46
N ALA A 94 -3.73 -9.83 11.35
CA ALA A 94 -3.13 -11.12 10.97
C ALA A 94 -2.04 -11.53 11.97
N MET A 95 -1.20 -10.60 12.43
CA MET A 95 -0.18 -10.85 13.46
C MET A 95 -0.81 -11.24 14.81
N ARG A 96 -1.88 -10.56 15.23
CA ARG A 96 -2.58 -10.82 16.50
C ARG A 96 -3.26 -12.18 16.54
N ARG A 97 -3.94 -12.57 15.45
CA ARG A 97 -4.79 -13.78 15.41
C ARG A 97 -4.11 -14.99 14.77
N ARG A 98 -3.08 -14.77 13.95
CA ARG A 98 -2.27 -15.80 13.27
C ARG A 98 -3.09 -16.83 12.49
N THR A 99 -4.23 -16.45 11.91
CA THR A 99 -5.07 -17.36 11.11
C THR A 99 -4.77 -17.23 9.61
N PRO A 100 -4.83 -18.32 8.84
CA PRO A 100 -4.52 -18.30 7.40
C PRO A 100 -5.46 -17.39 6.62
N VAL A 101 -6.75 -17.35 6.98
CA VAL A 101 -7.74 -16.46 6.35
C VAL A 101 -7.35 -15.00 6.53
N ARG A 102 -6.89 -14.58 7.71
CA ARG A 102 -6.49 -13.18 7.96
C ARG A 102 -5.19 -12.82 7.26
N ALA A 103 -4.24 -13.75 7.18
CA ALA A 103 -3.03 -13.57 6.40
C ALA A 103 -3.37 -13.36 4.91
N LEU A 104 -4.21 -14.23 4.34
CA LEU A 104 -4.69 -14.12 2.96
C LEU A 104 -5.42 -12.80 2.70
N LEU A 105 -6.28 -12.37 3.63
CA LEU A 105 -6.97 -11.08 3.53
C LEU A 105 -5.99 -9.91 3.55
N ALA A 106 -4.96 -9.93 4.41
CA ALA A 106 -3.97 -8.85 4.47
C ALA A 106 -3.17 -8.74 3.16
N TYR A 107 -2.70 -9.86 2.62
CA TYR A 107 -2.05 -9.89 1.32
C TYR A 107 -3.00 -9.49 0.19
N GLY A 108 -4.25 -9.95 0.21
CA GLY A 108 -5.25 -9.59 -0.79
C GLY A 108 -5.54 -8.09 -0.82
N ILE A 109 -5.74 -7.47 0.36
CA ILE A 109 -5.94 -6.02 0.48
C ILE A 109 -4.70 -5.28 -0.03
N LEU A 110 -3.49 -5.68 0.38
CA LEU A 110 -2.26 -5.05 -0.09
C LEU A 110 -2.14 -5.11 -1.62
N SER A 111 -2.37 -6.30 -2.22
CA SER A 111 -2.31 -6.47 -3.67
C SER A 111 -3.33 -5.61 -4.39
N VAL A 112 -4.58 -5.60 -3.94
CA VAL A 112 -5.63 -4.76 -4.54
C VAL A 112 -5.24 -3.29 -4.45
N THR A 113 -4.83 -2.81 -3.28
CA THR A 113 -4.41 -1.41 -3.11
C THR A 113 -3.27 -1.06 -4.07
N LEU A 114 -2.21 -1.87 -4.14
CA LEU A 114 -1.06 -1.61 -5.01
C LEU A 114 -1.44 -1.64 -6.50
N THR A 115 -2.44 -2.42 -6.92
CA THR A 115 -2.93 -2.39 -8.31
C THR A 115 -3.84 -1.21 -8.61
N VAL A 116 -4.59 -0.71 -7.62
CA VAL A 116 -5.51 0.43 -7.79
C VAL A 116 -4.77 1.77 -7.79
N LEU A 117 -3.65 1.88 -7.08
CA LEU A 117 -2.88 3.13 -6.99
C LEU A 117 -2.45 3.68 -8.37
N PRO A 118 -1.85 2.89 -9.29
CA PRO A 118 -1.53 3.36 -10.63
C PRO A 118 -2.76 3.80 -11.44
N LEU A 119 -3.88 3.09 -11.28
CA LEU A 119 -5.14 3.42 -11.96
C LEU A 119 -5.67 4.79 -11.53
N LEU A 120 -5.65 5.10 -10.23
CA LEU A 120 -6.06 6.41 -9.72
C LEU A 120 -5.15 7.55 -10.22
N ASN A 121 -3.87 7.25 -10.41
CA ASN A 121 -2.87 8.21 -10.88
C ASN A 121 -2.89 8.46 -12.40
N SER A 122 -3.64 7.64 -13.14
CA SER A 122 -3.82 7.73 -14.60
C SER A 122 -5.07 8.49 -15.04
N LEU A 123 -5.98 8.80 -14.10
CA LEU A 123 -7.16 9.65 -14.31
C LEU A 123 -6.78 11.13 -14.18
#